data_AF-A0AAW4KK39-F1
#
_entry.id   AF-A0AAW4KK39-F1
#
_cell.length_a   1.000
_cell.length_b   1.000
_cell.length_c   1.000
_cell.angle_alpha   90.00
_cell.angle_beta   90.00
_cell.angle_gamma   90.00
#
_symmetry.space_group_name_H-M   'P 1'
#
loop_
_entity.id
_entity.type
_entity.pdbx_description
1 polymer ?
#
loop_
_entity_poly.entity_id
_entity_poly.type
_entity_poly.pdbx_seq_one_letter_code
_entity_poly.pdbx_strand_id
1 'polypeptide(L)' 'LGEITTEIEEAPTVYFAEAYHQQYLAKNPQGYCGIGGTGVTCPI' A
#
# COMPACT_ATOMS: atom_id res chain seq x y z
N LEU A 1 -11.52 18.10 2.51
CA LEU A 1 -11.19 16.91 1.69
C LEU A 1 -10.15 17.36 0.68
N GLY A 2 -9.04 16.63 0.56
CA GLY A 2 -8.02 16.90 -0.46
C GLY A 2 -8.37 16.25 -1.80
N GLU A 3 -7.67 16.63 -2.85
CA GLU A 3 -7.76 15.96 -4.15
C GLU A 3 -7.23 14.52 -4.06
N ILE A 4 -7.76 13.62 -4.89
CA ILE A 4 -7.26 12.25 -4.99
C ILE A 4 -5.89 12.30 -5.68
N THR A 5 -4.86 11.73 -5.03
CA THR A 5 -3.47 11.75 -5.53
C THR A 5 -3.07 10.46 -6.25
N THR A 6 -4.04 9.63 -6.66
CA THR A 6 -3.76 8.37 -7.37
C THR A 6 -3.25 8.66 -8.79
N GLU A 7 -2.08 8.12 -9.14
CA GLU A 7 -1.50 8.18 -10.48
C GLU A 7 -1.90 6.96 -11.30
N ILE A 8 -2.17 7.15 -12.60
CA ILE A 8 -2.58 6.10 -13.54
C ILE A 8 -1.68 6.19 -14.77
N GLU A 9 -0.97 5.11 -15.08
CA GLU A 9 -0.04 4.99 -16.20
C GLU A 9 -0.06 3.58 -16.81
N GLU A 10 0.54 3.43 -17.99
CA GLU A 10 0.80 2.12 -18.60
C GLU A 10 1.78 1.31 -17.74
N ALA A 11 1.63 -0.02 -17.72
CA ALA A 11 2.42 -0.89 -16.85
C ALA A 11 3.94 -0.76 -17.15
N PRO A 12 4.75 -0.23 -16.20
CA PRO A 12 6.18 -0.10 -16.41
C PRO A 12 6.90 -1.44 -16.27
N THR A 13 8.20 -1.45 -16.54
CA THR A 13 9.04 -2.60 -16.19
C THR A 13 9.07 -2.78 -14.67
N VAL A 14 8.74 -3.97 -14.19
CA VAL A 14 8.71 -4.30 -12.77
C VAL A 14 10.07 -4.87 -12.34
N TYR A 15 10.64 -4.30 -11.27
CA TYR A 15 11.85 -4.82 -10.62
C TYR A 15 11.47 -5.45 -9.28
N PHE A 16 11.90 -6.70 -9.06
CA PHE A 16 11.63 -7.37 -7.80
C PHE A 16 12.42 -6.75 -6.66
N ALA A 17 11.74 -6.47 -5.54
CA ALA A 17 12.38 -6.17 -4.28
C ALA A 17 13.07 -7.42 -3.70
N GLU A 18 13.98 -7.20 -2.74
CA GLU A 18 14.76 -8.24 -2.07
C GLU A 18 13.87 -9.34 -1.46
N ALA A 19 14.41 -10.55 -1.35
CA ALA A 19 13.67 -11.72 -0.85
C ALA A 19 13.05 -11.54 0.55
N TYR A 20 13.62 -10.64 1.35
CA TYR A 20 13.08 -10.26 2.65
C TYR A 20 11.71 -9.56 2.54
N HIS A 21 11.53 -8.70 1.54
CA HIS A 21 10.28 -7.95 1.30
C HIS A 21 9.15 -8.86 0.78
N GLN A 22 9.52 -9.95 0.12
CA GLN A 22 8.55 -10.92 -0.39
C GLN A 22 7.80 -11.58 0.77
N GLN A 23 6.47 -11.46 0.77
CA GLN A 23 5.58 -12.00 1.80
C GLN A 23 5.95 -11.53 3.23
N TYR A 24 6.44 -10.30 3.37
CA TYR A 24 6.98 -9.77 4.64
C TYR A 24 6.02 -9.92 5.83
N LEU A 25 4.73 -9.56 5.68
CA LEU A 25 3.75 -9.64 6.77
C LEU A 25 3.34 -11.08 7.12
N ALA A 26 3.43 -12.02 6.17
CA ALA A 26 3.21 -13.43 6.47
C ALA A 26 4.40 -14.01 7.27
N LYS A 27 5.62 -13.57 6.97
CA LYS A 27 6.84 -13.94 7.70
C LYS A 27 6.93 -13.25 9.07
N ASN A 28 6.36 -12.05 9.20
CA ASN A 28 6.37 -11.24 10.41
C ASN A 28 4.92 -10.87 10.80
N PRO A 29 4.19 -11.75 11.51
CA PRO A 29 2.77 -11.52 11.84
C PRO A 29 2.50 -10.28 12.71
N GLN A 30 3.52 -9.84 13.46
CA GLN A 30 3.51 -8.59 14.24
C GLN A 30 4.27 -7.46 13.54
N GLY A 31 4.59 -7.66 12.25
CA GLY A 31 5.26 -6.69 11.40
C GLY A 31 4.36 -5.49 11.11
N TYR A 32 4.97 -4.33 10.94
CA TYR A 32 4.24 -3.08 10.76
C TYR A 32 3.84 -2.90 9.30
N CYS A 33 2.53 -2.72 9.06
CA CYS A 33 1.98 -2.38 7.74
C CYS A 33 1.71 -0.86 7.60
N GLY A 34 1.37 -0.18 8.69
CA GLY A 34 1.17 1.28 8.71
C GLY A 34 -0.05 1.81 7.96
N ILE A 35 -1.00 0.95 7.58
CA ILE A 35 -2.24 1.39 6.93
C ILE A 35 -3.16 2.04 7.96
N GLY A 36 -3.41 3.34 7.80
CA GLY A 36 -4.33 4.15 8.62
C GLY A 36 -5.71 4.38 7.99
N GLY A 37 -5.94 3.90 6.76
CA GLY A 37 -7.14 4.22 5.99
C GLY A 37 -7.23 5.70 5.57
N THR A 38 -8.35 6.10 4.98
CA THR A 38 -8.57 7.48 4.51
C THR A 38 -9.05 8.43 5.61
N GLY A 39 -9.43 7.90 6.79
CA GLY A 39 -9.91 8.70 7.93
C GLY A 39 -11.26 9.41 7.70
N VAL A 40 -11.94 9.16 6.58
CA VAL A 40 -13.22 9.80 6.24
C VAL A 40 -14.39 8.84 6.48
N THR A 41 -15.48 9.37 7.01
CA THR A 41 -16.77 8.67 7.07
C THR A 41 -17.59 9.00 5.82
N CYS A 42 -18.42 8.06 5.35
CA CYS A 42 -19.40 8.33 4.30
C CYS A 42 -20.66 8.91 4.96
N PRO A 43 -20.93 10.23 4.85
CA PRO A 43 -22.20 10.78 5.33
C PRO A 43 -23.33 10.22 4.45
N ILE A 44 -24.36 9.67 5.11
CA ILE A 44 -25.64 9.29 4.50
C ILE A 44 -26.59 10.48 4.47
#